data_AF-A0A5J6FLQ5-F1
#
_entry.id   AF-A0A5J6FLQ5-F1
#
_cell.length_a   1.000
_cell.length_b   1.000
_cell.length_c   1.000
_cell.angle_alpha   90.00
_cell.angle_beta   90.00
_cell.angle_gamma   90.00
#
_symmetry.space_group_name_H-M   'P 1'
#
loop_
_entity.id
_entity.type
_entity.pdbx_description
1 polymer ?
#
loop_
_entity_poly.entity_id
_entity_poly.type
_entity_poly.pdbx_seq_one_letter_code
_entity_poly.pdbx_strand_id
1 'polypeptide(L)' 'MKGPASYFPAIEKKYGRPVAEWKELIRASPLTGHMELVSWLKSEHAMGHGHANALVAHVRAEDAGA' A
#
# COMPACT_ATOMS: atom_id res chain seq x y z
N MET A 1 -13.18 -10.93 10.62
CA MET A 1 -12.19 -9.84 10.75
C MET A 1 -11.95 -9.28 9.36
N LYS A 2 -12.19 -8.00 9.09
CA LYS A 2 -11.98 -7.42 7.75
C LYS A 2 -10.47 -7.20 7.56
N GLY A 3 -9.86 -7.93 6.63
CA GLY A 3 -8.43 -7.83 6.35
C GLY A 3 -8.05 -6.53 5.63
N PRO A 4 -6.75 -6.27 5.40
CA PRO A 4 -6.25 -5.06 4.75
C PRO A 4 -6.93 -4.73 3.41
N ALA A 5 -7.37 -5.76 2.68
CA ALA A 5 -8.10 -5.63 1.42
C ALA A 5 -9.44 -4.88 1.55
N SER A 6 -10.04 -4.77 2.74
CA SER A 6 -11.27 -4.00 2.92
C SER A 6 -11.10 -2.50 2.68
N TYR A 7 -9.86 -2.00 2.69
CA TYR A 7 -9.55 -0.60 2.38
C TYR A 7 -9.45 -0.34 0.87
N PHE A 8 -9.31 -1.37 0.03
CA PHE A 8 -8.98 -1.21 -1.39
C PHE A 8 -9.99 -0.36 -2.17
N PRO A 9 -11.32 -0.58 -2.06
CA PRO A 9 -12.29 0.28 -2.74
C PRO A 9 -12.18 1.75 -2.32
N ALA A 10 -11.87 2.02 -1.05
CA ALA A 10 -11.71 3.38 -0.54
C ALA A 10 -10.40 4.03 -1.02
N ILE A 11 -9.33 3.24 -1.14
CA ILE A 11 -8.04 3.68 -1.68
C ILE A 11 -8.19 4.05 -3.16
N GLU A 12 -8.77 3.17 -3.97
CA GLU A 12 -9.00 3.44 -5.41
C GLU A 12 -9.86 4.67 -5.60
N LYS A 13 -10.97 4.77 -4.85
CA LYS A 13 -11.85 5.95 -4.91
C LYS A 13 -11.15 7.25 -4.50
N LYS A 14 -10.25 7.21 -3.51
CA LYS A 14 -9.60 8.42 -2.97
C LYS A 14 -8.39 8.85 -3.81
N TYR A 15 -7.61 7.91 -4.34
CA TYR A 15 -6.35 8.21 -5.01
C TYR A 15 -6.40 8.00 -6.54
N GLY A 16 -7.53 7.54 -7.07
CA GLY A 16 -7.79 7.49 -8.51
C GLY A 16 -6.96 6.47 -9.28
N ARG A 17 -6.40 5.47 -8.60
CA ARG A 17 -5.58 4.41 -9.23
C ARG A 17 -5.98 3.04 -8.69
N PRO A 18 -6.02 1.99 -9.53
CA PRO A 18 -6.25 0.62 -9.10
C PRO A 18 -5.24 0.16 -8.04
N VAL A 19 -5.66 -0.73 -7.13
CA VAL A 19 -4.74 -1.26 -6.11
C VAL A 19 -3.56 -2.03 -6.73
N ALA A 20 -3.75 -2.68 -7.88
CA ALA A 20 -2.66 -3.37 -8.59
C ALA A 20 -1.48 -2.42 -8.89
N GLU A 21 -1.76 -1.21 -9.38
CA GLU A 21 -0.71 -0.22 -9.66
C GLU A 21 0.03 0.23 -8.39
N TRP A 22 -0.70 0.37 -7.27
CA TRP A 22 -0.06 0.67 -5.99
C TRP A 22 0.85 -0.44 -5.51
N LYS A 23 0.46 -1.71 -5.70
CA LYS A 23 1.30 -2.86 -5.37
C LYS A 23 2.58 -2.87 -6.21
N GLU A 24 2.45 -2.61 -7.51
CA GLU A 24 3.60 -2.51 -8.41
C GLU A 24 4.54 -1.37 -8.02
N LEU A 25 4.02 -0.19 -7.67
CA LEU A 25 4.80 0.94 -7.16
C LEU A 25 5.57 0.58 -5.89
N ILE A 26 4.94 -0.13 -4.95
CA ILE A 26 5.58 -0.59 -3.72
C ILE A 26 6.70 -1.60 -4.03
N ARG A 27 6.46 -2.56 -4.93
CA ARG A 27 7.47 -3.58 -5.33
C ARG A 27 8.63 -3.01 -6.14
N ALA A 28 8.37 -1.95 -6.93
CA ALA A 28 9.39 -1.26 -7.71
C ALA A 28 10.23 -0.27 -6.88
N SER A 29 9.78 0.06 -5.66
CA SER A 29 10.51 0.96 -4.78
C SER A 29 11.83 0.32 -4.31
N PRO A 30 12.94 1.09 -4.25
CA PRO A 30 14.18 0.60 -3.65
C PRO A 30 14.10 0.46 -2.12
N LEU A 31 13.00 0.94 -1.51
CA LEU A 31 12.80 0.91 -0.07
C LEU A 31 12.37 -0.48 0.41
N THR A 32 13.05 -1.00 1.43
CA THR A 32 12.81 -2.33 1.98
C THR A 32 12.22 -2.29 3.39
N GLY A 33 12.18 -1.13 4.06
CA GLY A 33 11.55 -0.97 5.36
C GLY A 33 10.03 -0.80 5.27
N HIS A 34 9.27 -1.44 6.16
CA HIS A 34 7.81 -1.31 6.18
C HIS A 34 7.40 0.15 6.41
N MET A 35 7.98 0.75 7.45
CA MET A 35 7.71 2.13 7.83
C MET A 35 8.30 3.14 6.85
N GLU A 36 9.34 2.78 6.11
CA GLU A 36 9.91 3.60 5.03
C GLU A 36 8.92 3.69 3.87
N LEU A 37 8.41 2.55 3.39
CA LEU A 37 7.39 2.49 2.35
C LEU A 37 6.11 3.23 2.77
N VAL A 38 5.66 3.07 4.02
CA VAL A 38 4.51 3.80 4.54
C VAL A 38 4.77 5.32 4.54
N SER A 39 5.96 5.75 4.92
CA SER A 39 6.32 7.17 4.95
C SER A 39 6.47 7.76 3.55
N TRP A 40 7.00 6.99 2.61
CA TRP A 40 7.09 7.33 1.20
C TRP A 40 5.70 7.51 0.57
N LEU A 41 4.77 6.58 0.78
CA LEU A 41 3.38 6.73 0.30
C LEU A 41 2.68 7.95 0.89
N LYS A 42 2.96 8.28 2.16
CA LYS A 42 2.41 9.47 2.81
C LYS A 42 2.95 10.77 2.21
N SER A 43 4.24 10.81 1.89
CA SER A 43 4.93 12.02 1.38
C SER A 43 4.69 12.22 -0.12
N GLU A 44 5.00 11.23 -0.94
CA GLU A 44 4.97 11.34 -2.40
C GLU A 44 3.56 11.18 -2.98
N HIS A 45 2.66 10.49 -2.28
CA HIS A 45 1.31 10.19 -2.76
C HIS A 45 0.19 10.74 -1.87
N ALA A 46 0.54 11.60 -0.90
CA ALA A 46 -0.39 12.21 0.06
C ALA A 46 -1.34 11.19 0.73
N MET A 47 -0.85 9.95 0.90
CA MET A 47 -1.66 8.86 1.41
C MET A 47 -1.86 8.99 2.93
N GLY A 48 -3.06 8.66 3.43
CA GLY A 48 -3.31 8.61 4.87
C GLY A 48 -2.64 7.39 5.51
N HIS A 49 -2.28 7.47 6.80
CA HIS A 49 -1.55 6.39 7.48
C HIS A 49 -2.23 5.02 7.35
N GLY A 50 -3.54 4.93 7.57
CA GLY A 50 -4.27 3.67 7.47
C GLY A 50 -4.24 3.05 6.06
N HIS A 51 -4.36 3.88 5.02
CA HIS A 51 -4.31 3.42 3.63
C HIS A 51 -2.90 2.96 3.24
N ALA A 52 -1.88 3.75 3.59
CA ALA A 52 -0.49 3.41 3.33
C ALA A 52 -0.10 2.11 4.04
N ASN A 53 -0.45 1.99 5.32
CA ASN A 53 -0.16 0.79 6.10
C ASN A 53 -0.88 -0.45 5.54
N ALA A 54 -2.15 -0.32 5.13
CA ALA A 54 -2.91 -1.43 4.56
C ALA A 54 -2.28 -1.97 3.26
N LEU A 55 -1.81 -1.08 2.37
CA LEU A 55 -1.15 -1.49 1.12
C LEU A 55 0.17 -2.20 1.40
N VAL A 56 1.06 -1.59 2.19
CA VAL A 56 2.39 -2.16 2.45
C VAL A 56 2.28 -3.49 3.20
N ALA A 57 1.40 -3.58 4.20
CA ALA A 57 1.17 -4.83 4.93
C ALA A 57 0.64 -5.95 4.01
N HIS A 58 -0.25 -5.60 3.09
CA HIS A 58 -0.80 -6.58 2.15
C HIS A 58 0.21 -7.05 1.11
N VAL A 59 0.96 -6.13 0.49
CA VAL A 59 2.02 -6.50 -0.48
C VAL A 59 3.04 -7.44 0.16
N ARG A 60 3.48 -7.14 1.38
CA ARG A 60 4.43 -8.00 2.11
C ARG A 60 3.85 -9.36 2.47
N ALA A 61 2.58 -9.42 2.86
CA ALA A 61 1.93 -10.68 3.16
C ALA A 61 1.77 -11.54 1.89
N GLU A 62 1.49 -10.92 0.74
CA GLU A 62 1.48 -11.61 -0.56
C GLU A 62 2.88 -12.13 -0.91
N ASP A 63 3.91 -11.29 -0.80
CA ASP A 63 5.28 -11.64 -1.18
C ASP A 63 5.92 -12.68 -0.22
N ALA A 64 5.48 -12.73 1.05
CA ALA A 64 5.93 -13.72 2.03
C ALA A 64 5.19 -15.08 1.91
N GLY A 65 4.06 -15.12 1.22
CA GLY A 65 3.29 -16.33 0.96
C GLY A 65 3.50 -16.93 -0.43
N ALA A 66 4.36 -16.31 -1.25
CA ALA A 66 4.74 -16.74 -2.59
C ALA A 66 6.00 -17.62 -2.61
#